data_AF-X1JG20-F1
#
_entry.id   AF-X1JG20-F1
#
_cell.length_a   1.000
_cell.length_b   1.000
_cell.length_c   1.000
_cell.angle_alpha   90.00
_cell.angle_beta   90.00
_cell.angle_gamma   90.00
#
_symmetry.space_group_name_H-M   'P 1'
#
loop_
_entity.id
_entity.type
_entity.pdbx_description
1 polymer ?
#
loop_
_entity_poly.entity_id
_entity_poly.type
_entity_poly.pdbx_seq_one_letter_code
_entity_poly.pdbx_strand_id
1 'polypeptide(L)'
;ESIDGLPQKFSLTVDLHIKIKNCTFDHVILHNCQNISIEHCFFDNLGILKSSKIRIKSSTLSNLNLEYSNNNYFKECSIAKAYNLRS
;
A
#
# COMPACT_ATOMS: atom_id res chain seq x y z
N GLU A 1 -8.81 -26.24 -9.15
CA GLU A 1 -8.63 -26.20 -7.69
C GLU A 1 -8.28 -24.78 -7.33
N SER A 2 -9.19 -24.07 -6.65
CA SER A 2 -8.94 -22.73 -6.15
C SER A 2 -7.92 -22.84 -5.04
N ILE A 3 -6.75 -22.24 -5.22
CA ILE A 3 -5.86 -21.98 -4.09
C ILE A 3 -6.55 -20.84 -3.35
N ASP A 4 -7.30 -21.17 -2.29
CA ASP A 4 -7.84 -20.20 -1.35
C ASP A 4 -6.66 -19.40 -0.80
N GLY A 5 -6.50 -18.20 -1.35
CA GLY A 5 -5.38 -17.32 -1.09
C GLY A 5 -5.36 -16.94 0.38
N LEU A 6 -4.42 -17.53 1.13
CA LEU A 6 -4.09 -17.14 2.49
C LEU A 6 -4.00 -15.61 2.59
N PRO A 7 -4.51 -14.99 3.68
CA PRO A 7 -4.39 -13.55 3.85
C PRO A 7 -2.92 -13.16 3.87
N GLN A 8 -2.48 -12.51 2.80
CA GLN A 8 -1.11 -12.05 2.58
C GLN A 8 -0.86 -10.77 3.38
N LYS A 9 -0.93 -10.87 4.72
CA LYS A 9 -0.63 -9.77 5.63
C LYS A 9 0.89 -9.69 5.83
N PHE A 10 1.53 -8.78 5.11
CA PHE A 10 2.92 -8.43 5.35
C PHE A 10 2.98 -7.12 6.12
N SER A 11 3.63 -7.14 7.29
CA SER A 11 3.94 -5.94 8.07
C SER A 11 5.44 -5.69 7.96
N LEU A 12 5.80 -4.64 7.24
CA LEU A 12 7.19 -4.23 7.06
C LEU A 12 7.53 -3.19 8.13
N THR A 13 8.61 -3.39 8.87
CA THR A 13 8.94 -2.54 10.03
C THR A 13 10.44 -2.24 10.09
N VAL A 14 11.01 -1.58 9.08
CA VAL A 14 12.38 -1.00 9.09
C VAL A 14 12.63 -0.18 7.82
N ASP A 15 13.61 0.73 7.85
CA ASP A 15 14.12 1.54 6.73
C ASP A 15 14.78 0.68 5.63
N LEU A 16 14.00 -0.15 4.94
CA LEU A 16 14.43 -0.87 3.74
C LEU A 16 13.87 -0.21 2.48
N HIS A 17 14.71 -0.09 1.45
CA HIS A 17 14.27 0.27 0.11
C HIS A 17 13.55 -0.94 -0.51
N ILE A 18 12.22 -0.96 -0.46
CA ILE A 18 11.41 -2.09 -0.92
C ILE A 18 10.75 -1.72 -2.25
N LYS A 19 10.84 -2.64 -3.22
CA LYS A 19 10.19 -2.50 -4.52
C LYS A 19 9.23 -3.67 -4.75
N ILE A 20 7.95 -3.39 -4.93
CA ILE A 20 6.90 -4.36 -5.20
C ILE A 20 6.31 -4.07 -6.59
N LYS A 21 6.13 -5.12 -7.40
CA LYS A 21 5.67 -4.98 -8.79
C LYS A 21 4.77 -6.13 -9.23
N ASN A 22 3.77 -5.82 -10.04
CA ASN A 22 2.93 -6.83 -10.71
C ASN A 22 2.30 -7.82 -9.73
N CYS A 23 1.89 -7.33 -8.55
CA CYS A 23 1.31 -8.14 -7.49
C CYS A 23 -0.16 -7.76 -7.24
N THR A 24 -0.92 -8.73 -6.76
CA THR A 24 -2.29 -8.55 -6.31
C THR A 24 -2.34 -8.88 -4.82
N PHE A 25 -2.90 -7.99 -4.02
CA PHE A 25 -3.05 -8.18 -2.59
C PHE A 25 -4.48 -7.90 -2.13
N ASP A 26 -5.00 -8.74 -1.25
CA ASP A 26 -6.30 -8.50 -0.62
C ASP A 26 -6.19 -7.44 0.48
N HIS A 27 -5.19 -7.58 1.37
CA HIS A 27 -5.03 -6.67 2.50
C HIS A 27 -3.57 -6.45 2.87
N VAL A 28 -3.09 -5.21 2.78
CA VAL A 28 -1.72 -4.82 3.14
C VAL A 28 -1.74 -3.65 4.11
N ILE A 29 -0.89 -3.72 5.13
CA ILE A 29 -0.66 -2.61 6.06
C ILE A 29 0.83 -2.28 6.07
N LEU A 30 1.17 -1.09 5.58
CA LEU A 30 2.49 -0.48 5.70
C LEU A 30 2.49 0.36 6.97
N HIS A 31 3.18 -0.12 8.01
CA HIS A 31 3.24 0.55 9.30
C HIS A 31 4.68 0.90 9.65
N ASN A 32 4.95 2.16 9.95
CA ASN A 32 6.31 2.64 10.25
C ASN A 32 7.32 2.30 9.12
N CYS A 33 6.85 2.39 7.88
CA CYS A 33 7.63 2.13 6.68
C CYS A 33 8.17 3.42 6.07
N GLN A 34 9.33 3.34 5.43
CA GLN A 34 9.87 4.44 4.61
C GLN A 34 10.39 3.96 3.27
N ASN A 35 10.36 4.83 2.26
CA ASN A 35 10.99 4.61 0.96
C ASN A 35 10.53 3.35 0.20
N ILE A 36 9.24 3.06 0.23
CA ILE A 36 8.66 1.92 -0.51
C ILE A 36 8.20 2.40 -1.90
N SER A 37 8.49 1.61 -2.93
CA SER A 37 7.99 1.81 -4.29
C SER A 37 7.11 0.64 -4.73
N ILE A 38 5.91 0.94 -5.19
CA ILE A 38 4.90 -0.02 -5.64
C ILE A 38 4.47 0.36 -7.06
N GLU A 39 4.51 -0.58 -8.00
CA GLU A 39 4.17 -0.33 -9.41
C GLU A 39 3.29 -1.45 -9.98
N HIS A 40 2.26 -1.11 -10.77
CA HIS A 40 1.38 -2.09 -11.45
C HIS A 40 0.78 -3.14 -10.50
N CYS A 41 0.32 -2.71 -9.33
CA CYS A 41 -0.27 -3.61 -8.35
C CYS A 41 -1.77 -3.37 -8.19
N PHE A 42 -2.46 -4.37 -7.65
CA PHE A 42 -3.83 -4.26 -7.17
C PHE A 42 -3.87 -4.45 -5.66
N PHE A 43 -4.60 -3.59 -4.96
CA PHE A 43 -4.89 -3.72 -3.53
C PHE A 43 -6.40 -3.62 -3.32
N ASP A 44 -7.01 -4.62 -2.70
CA ASP A 44 -8.37 -4.44 -2.22
C ASP A 44 -8.39 -3.52 -0.98
N ASN A 45 -7.43 -3.69 -0.07
CA ASN A 45 -7.24 -2.80 1.07
C ASN A 45 -5.77 -2.48 1.29
N LEU A 46 -5.42 -1.19 1.28
CA LEU A 46 -4.10 -0.69 1.64
C LEU A 46 -4.17 0.30 2.79
N GLY A 47 -3.54 -0.04 3.91
CA GLY A 47 -3.27 0.88 5.01
C GLY A 47 -1.84 1.41 4.94
N ILE A 48 -1.66 2.73 5.05
CA ILE A 48 -0.37 3.39 5.18
C ILE A 48 -0.39 4.21 6.47
N LEU A 49 0.26 3.67 7.50
CA LEU A 49 0.19 4.15 8.88
C LEU A 49 1.58 4.58 9.34
N LYS A 50 1.73 5.77 9.90
CA LYS A 50 3.01 6.29 10.45
C LYS A 50 4.19 6.13 9.49
N SER A 51 3.93 6.24 8.19
CA SER A 51 4.88 5.90 7.14
C SER A 51 5.18 7.12 6.27
N SER A 52 6.32 7.12 5.58
CA SER A 52 6.68 8.22 4.70
C SER A 52 7.33 7.78 3.39
N LYS A 53 7.26 8.65 2.37
CA LYS A 53 7.93 8.42 1.08
C LYS A 53 7.45 7.12 0.40
N ILE A 54 6.18 6.76 0.57
CA ILE A 54 5.56 5.63 -0.13
C ILE A 54 5.15 6.11 -1.52
N ARG A 55 5.70 5.48 -2.56
CA ARG A 55 5.45 5.82 -3.96
C ARG A 55 4.67 4.71 -4.62
N ILE A 56 3.45 5.00 -5.06
CA ILE A 56 2.58 4.04 -5.76
C ILE A 56 2.30 4.57 -7.16
N LYS A 57 2.55 3.73 -8.18
CA LYS A 57 2.38 4.10 -9.59
C LYS A 57 1.54 3.08 -10.34
N SER A 58 0.69 3.55 -11.25
CA SER A 58 0.00 2.73 -12.24
C SER A 58 -0.72 1.53 -11.59
N SER A 59 -1.32 1.75 -10.42
CA SER A 59 -1.88 0.71 -9.54
C SER A 59 -3.34 0.99 -9.22
N THR A 60 -4.09 -0.05 -8.85
CA THR A 60 -5.49 0.06 -8.45
C THR A 60 -5.64 -0.23 -6.97
N LEU A 61 -6.37 0.63 -6.27
CA LEU A 61 -6.65 0.51 -4.84
C LEU A 61 -8.16 0.63 -4.61
N SER A 62 -8.82 -0.44 -4.13
CA SER A 62 -10.25 -0.35 -3.78
C SER A 62 -10.42 0.53 -2.55
N ASN A 63 -9.62 0.30 -1.50
CA ASN A 63 -9.63 1.09 -0.28
C ASN A 63 -8.22 1.52 0.13
N LEU A 64 -8.02 2.82 0.34
CA LEU A 64 -6.79 3.42 0.86
C LEU A 64 -7.04 4.10 2.20
N ASN A 65 -6.33 3.66 3.24
CA ASN A 65 -6.33 4.29 4.56
C ASN A 65 -4.98 4.96 4.81
N LEU A 66 -5.00 6.26 5.09
CA LEU A 66 -3.82 7.04 5.48
C LEU A 66 -3.97 7.50 6.93
N GLU A 67 -2.95 7.27 7.75
CA GLU A 67 -2.92 7.72 9.14
C GLU A 67 -1.50 8.14 9.53
N TYR A 68 -1.33 9.37 10.02
CA TYR A 68 -0.04 9.92 10.45
C TYR A 68 1.09 9.70 9.42
N SER A 69 0.76 9.78 8.13
CA SER A 69 1.69 9.46 7.03
C SER A 69 1.98 10.70 6.20
N ASN A 70 3.21 10.84 5.71
CA ASN A 70 3.62 12.06 5.00
C ASN A 70 4.49 11.77 3.77
N ASN A 71 4.56 12.73 2.85
CA ASN A 71 5.40 12.64 1.64
C ASN A 71 5.11 11.41 0.76
N ASN A 72 3.87 10.91 0.77
CA ASN A 72 3.44 9.81 -0.08
C ASN A 72 3.05 10.34 -1.46
N TYR A 73 3.33 9.55 -2.50
CA TYR A 73 3.12 9.95 -3.88
C TYR A 73 2.36 8.87 -4.65
N PHE A 74 1.21 9.24 -5.18
CA PHE A 74 0.35 8.37 -5.98
C PHE A 74 0.26 8.93 -7.39
N LYS A 75 0.67 8.16 -8.39
CA LYS A 75 0.66 8.58 -9.80
C LYS A 75 -0.05 7.54 -10.65
N GLU A 76 -0.92 7.99 -11.54
CA GLU A 76 -1.66 7.09 -12.46
C GLU A 76 -2.37 5.95 -11.68
N CYS A 77 -2.83 6.24 -10.46
CA CYS A 77 -3.52 5.27 -9.63
C CYS A 77 -5.02 5.44 -9.77
N SER A 78 -5.75 4.32 -9.82
CA SER A 78 -7.19 4.31 -9.62
C SER A 78 -7.47 4.03 -8.15
N ILE A 79 -8.10 4.97 -7.44
CA ILE A 79 -8.41 4.83 -6.02
C ILE A 79 -9.92 4.97 -5.87
N ALA A 80 -10.61 3.88 -5.51
CA ALA A 80 -12.06 3.90 -5.42
C ALA A 80 -12.54 4.59 -4.13
N LYS A 81 -11.88 4.31 -3.00
CA LYS A 81 -12.17 4.95 -1.70
C LYS A 81 -10.88 5.30 -0.98
N ALA A 82 -10.82 6.51 -0.42
CA ALA A 82 -9.68 6.98 0.35
C ALA A 82 -10.14 7.62 1.67
N TYR A 83 -9.49 7.24 2.77
CA TYR A 83 -9.77 7.76 4.10
C TYR A 83 -8.48 8.32 4.70
N ASN A 84 -8.51 9.58 5.10
CA ASN A 84 -7.43 10.21 5.85
C ASN A 84 -7.88 10.29 7.32
N LEU A 85 -7.49 9.29 8.10
CA LEU A 85 -8.11 9.05 9.40
C LEU A 85 -7.59 10.03 10.46
N ARG A 86 -6.31 10.45 10.36
CA ARG A 86 -5.67 11.53 11.14
C ARG A 86 -4.43 12.02 10.38
N SER A 87 -4.47 13.27 9.91
CA SER A 87 -3.39 13.96 9.17
C SER A 87 -2.38 14.61 10.10
#